data_AF-A0A7J2U1L9-F1
#
_entry.id   AF-A0A7J2U1L9-F1
#
_cell.length_a   1.000
_cell.length_b   1.000
_cell.length_c   1.000
_cell.angle_alpha   90.00
_cell.angle_beta   90.00
_cell.angle_gamma   90.00
#
_symmetry.space_group_name_H-M   'P 1'
#
loop_
_entity.id
_entity.type
_entity.pdbx_description
1 polymer ?
#
loop_
_entity_poly.entity_id
_entity_poly.type
_entity_poly.pdbx_seq_one_letter_code
_entity_poly.pdbx_strand_id
1 'polypeptide(L)'
;MYTPKHCDTNSLCCRCLAILSSILNGVDGEIARLFKAQTRFGAHLDTVLDRVVDTLIMAAMFYQVLLRILTPPVDTLQLIIHTLLFSLAVLGSTYFSYISNVIENKELVARLRNSFPWTTRDVRLTVLAIATALGFYEAGFMYIAFASWIFIVRAMISLWREGGKAWKAILLAKTQVVRAQATGKAID
;
A
#
# COMPACT_ATOMS: atom_id res chain seq x y z
N MET A 1 25.62 -21.47 -13.44
CA MET A 1 26.68 -20.64 -14.05
C MET A 1 26.06 -19.29 -14.34
N TYR A 2 26.27 -18.31 -13.47
CA TYR A 2 25.66 -16.98 -13.53
C TYR A 2 26.48 -16.11 -14.48
N THR A 3 26.02 -15.95 -15.72
CA THR A 3 26.57 -14.94 -16.64
C THR A 3 25.57 -13.79 -16.71
N PRO A 4 25.87 -12.60 -16.16
CA PRO A 4 25.06 -11.42 -16.41
C PRO A 4 25.42 -10.94 -17.81
N LYS A 5 24.74 -11.45 -18.84
CA LYS A 5 24.85 -10.94 -20.21
C LYS A 5 23.66 -10.05 -20.50
N HIS A 6 24.01 -8.82 -20.83
CA HIS A 6 23.17 -7.70 -21.25
C HIS A 6 22.43 -6.97 -20.12
N CYS A 7 23.11 -5.97 -19.56
CA CYS A 7 22.42 -4.78 -19.06
C CYS A 7 21.81 -4.09 -20.28
N ASP A 8 20.58 -4.46 -20.64
CA ASP A 8 19.85 -3.83 -21.74
C ASP A 8 19.70 -2.33 -21.44
N THR A 9 20.08 -1.48 -22.40
CA THR A 9 19.87 -0.01 -22.36
C THR A 9 18.43 0.36 -21.96
N ASN A 10 17.46 -0.49 -22.30
CA ASN A 10 16.05 -0.34 -21.94
C ASN A 10 15.79 -0.47 -20.42
N SER A 11 16.58 -1.29 -19.73
CA SER A 11 16.47 -1.49 -18.29
C SER A 11 17.03 -0.29 -17.52
N LEU A 12 18.11 0.34 -18.01
CA LEU A 12 18.65 1.60 -17.46
C LEU A 12 17.65 2.74 -17.59
N CYS A 13 17.05 2.93 -18.77
CA CYS A 13 16.05 3.98 -18.98
C CYS A 13 14.81 3.80 -18.10
N CYS A 14 14.30 2.57 -17.95
CA CYS A 14 13.21 2.29 -17.01
C CYS A 14 13.55 2.69 -15.57
N ARG A 15 14.79 2.45 -15.11
CA ARG A 15 15.25 2.85 -13.77
C ARG A 15 15.27 4.35 -13.57
N CYS A 16 15.85 5.08 -14.52
CA CYS A 16 15.90 6.54 -14.47
C CYS A 16 14.50 7.16 -14.52
N LEU A 17 13.62 6.63 -15.37
CA LEU A 17 12.24 7.10 -15.50
C LEU A 17 11.40 6.81 -14.23
N ALA A 18 11.58 5.66 -13.58
CA ALA A 18 10.87 5.35 -12.34
C ALA A 18 11.27 6.30 -11.20
N ILE A 19 12.57 6.59 -11.06
CA ILE A 19 13.08 7.53 -10.04
C ILE A 19 12.64 8.96 -10.38
N LEU A 20 12.76 9.38 -11.64
CA LEU A 20 12.31 10.70 -12.10
C LEU A 20 10.80 10.89 -11.89
N SER A 21 9.98 9.88 -12.17
CA SER A 21 8.55 9.91 -11.92
C SER A 21 8.21 10.00 -10.43
N SER A 22 8.98 9.33 -9.56
CA SER A 22 8.82 9.46 -8.11
C SER A 22 9.13 10.87 -7.61
N ILE A 23 10.17 11.51 -8.15
CA ILE A 23 10.55 12.88 -7.79
C ILE A 23 9.50 13.88 -8.32
N LEU A 24 9.06 13.73 -9.57
CA LEU A 24 8.08 14.62 -10.19
C LEU A 24 6.71 14.56 -9.51
N ASN A 25 6.25 13.38 -9.07
CA ASN A 25 4.99 13.24 -8.31
C ASN A 25 5.04 13.99 -6.97
N GLY A 26 6.21 14.08 -6.32
CA GLY A 26 6.37 14.89 -5.11
C GLY A 26 6.25 16.39 -5.37
N VAL A 27 6.74 16.83 -6.54
CA VAL A 27 6.77 18.24 -6.94
C VAL A 27 5.38 18.75 -7.32
N ASP A 28 4.55 17.96 -8.01
CA ASP A 28 3.18 18.39 -8.39
C ASP A 28 2.28 18.64 -7.17
N GLY A 29 2.45 17.83 -6.11
CA GLY A 29 1.76 18.01 -4.83
C GLY A 29 2.21 19.25 -4.06
N GLU A 30 3.50 19.57 -4.10
CA GLU A 30 4.07 20.77 -3.48
C GLU A 30 3.70 22.04 -4.25
N ILE A 31 3.70 22.01 -5.59
CA ILE A 31 3.24 23.10 -6.46
C ILE A 31 1.76 23.42 -6.18
N ALA A 32 0.89 22.40 -6.12
CA ALA A 32 -0.53 22.61 -5.83
C ALA A 32 -0.78 23.23 -4.44
N ARG A 33 0.07 22.93 -3.45
CA ARG A 33 0.06 23.55 -2.12
C ARG A 33 0.57 24.98 -2.15
N LEU A 34 1.62 25.25 -2.92
CA LEU A 34 2.20 26.57 -3.09
C LEU A 34 1.19 27.55 -3.72
N PHE A 35 0.40 27.07 -4.69
CA PHE A 35 -0.62 27.86 -5.39
C PHE A 35 -2.00 27.87 -4.69
N LYS A 36 -2.16 27.17 -3.55
CA LYS A 36 -3.46 27.01 -2.84
C LYS A 36 -4.63 26.57 -3.74
N ALA A 37 -4.33 25.93 -4.87
CA ALA A 37 -5.30 25.56 -5.91
C ALA A 37 -5.77 24.10 -5.78
N GLN A 38 -5.65 23.50 -4.60
CA GLN A 38 -6.04 22.11 -4.38
C GLN A 38 -7.56 21.97 -4.45
N THR A 39 -8.04 21.26 -5.47
CA THR A 39 -9.46 20.88 -5.60
C THR A 39 -9.68 19.48 -5.04
N ARG A 40 -10.87 19.22 -4.48
CA ARG A 40 -11.24 17.87 -3.99
C ARG A 40 -11.19 16.82 -5.11
N PHE A 41 -11.56 17.22 -6.33
CA PHE A 41 -11.47 16.37 -7.51
C PHE A 41 -10.02 16.03 -7.86
N GLY A 42 -9.13 17.03 -7.88
CA GLY A 42 -7.70 16.84 -8.18
C GLY A 42 -7.03 15.87 -7.20
N ALA A 43 -7.31 16.00 -5.91
CA ALA A 43 -6.76 15.08 -4.90
C ALA A 43 -7.22 13.62 -5.10
N HIS A 44 -8.46 13.41 -5.57
CA HIS A 44 -8.96 12.08 -5.87
C HIS A 44 -8.35 11.52 -7.17
N LEU A 45 -8.24 12.36 -8.20
CA LEU A 45 -7.61 11.99 -9.47
C LEU A 45 -6.15 11.61 -9.28
N ASP A 46 -5.40 12.40 -8.49
CA ASP A 46 -4.01 12.12 -8.12
C ASP A 46 -3.87 10.74 -7.49
N THR A 47 -4.72 10.45 -6.49
CA THR A 47 -4.75 9.12 -5.83
C THR A 47 -5.06 7.98 -6.80
N VAL A 48 -5.91 8.20 -7.82
CA VAL A 48 -6.27 7.17 -8.82
C VAL A 48 -5.11 6.95 -9.79
N LEU A 49 -4.55 8.01 -10.37
CA LEU A 49 -3.40 7.94 -11.28
C LEU A 49 -2.21 7.28 -10.60
N ASP A 50 -2.02 7.60 -9.34
CA ASP A 50 -1.05 6.96 -8.46
C ASP A 50 -1.18 5.44 -8.37
N ARG A 51 -2.39 4.90 -8.41
CA ARG A 51 -2.62 3.45 -8.42
C ARG A 51 -2.43 2.84 -9.79
N VAL A 52 -2.78 3.56 -10.85
CA VAL A 52 -2.52 3.13 -12.23
C VAL A 52 -1.02 2.99 -12.45
N VAL A 53 -0.23 4.01 -12.07
CA VAL A 53 1.23 3.99 -12.20
C VAL A 53 1.86 2.88 -11.37
N ASP A 54 1.49 2.74 -10.08
CA ASP A 54 2.01 1.67 -9.21
C ASP A 54 1.74 0.27 -9.82
N THR A 55 0.54 0.06 -10.36
CA THR A 55 0.13 -1.21 -10.96
C THR A 55 0.87 -1.48 -12.27
N LEU A 56 1.04 -0.47 -13.13
CA LEU A 56 1.78 -0.60 -14.39
C LEU A 56 3.26 -0.92 -14.15
N ILE A 57 3.89 -0.31 -13.15
CA ILE A 57 5.28 -0.61 -12.78
C ILE A 57 5.40 -2.07 -12.34
N MET A 58 4.53 -2.52 -11.44
CA MET A 58 4.52 -3.92 -10.99
C MET A 58 4.26 -4.89 -12.14
N ALA A 59 3.34 -4.55 -13.06
CA ALA A 59 3.04 -5.38 -14.23
C ALA A 59 4.24 -5.46 -15.19
N ALA A 60 4.94 -4.36 -15.43
CA ALA A 60 6.16 -4.33 -16.25
C ALA A 60 7.28 -5.18 -15.62
N MET A 61 7.45 -5.12 -14.30
CA MET A 61 8.39 -5.98 -13.58
C MET A 61 7.99 -7.46 -13.66
N PHE A 62 6.70 -7.76 -13.56
CA PHE A 62 6.20 -9.14 -13.68
C PHE A 62 6.38 -9.69 -15.09
N TYR A 63 6.22 -8.86 -16.11
CA TYR A 63 6.52 -9.22 -17.49
C TYR A 63 7.99 -9.64 -17.68
N GLN A 64 8.93 -8.94 -17.06
CA GLN A 64 10.35 -9.33 -17.07
C GLN A 64 10.59 -10.69 -16.42
N VAL A 65 9.88 -10.98 -15.32
CA VAL A 65 9.92 -12.31 -14.67
C VAL A 65 9.35 -13.38 -15.60
N LEU A 66 8.22 -13.09 -16.26
CA LEU A 66 7.57 -14.01 -17.20
C LEU A 66 8.50 -14.39 -18.36
N LEU A 67 9.20 -13.42 -18.96
CA LEU A 67 10.17 -13.67 -20.03
C LEU A 67 11.30 -14.60 -19.58
N ARG A 68 11.72 -14.55 -18.31
CA ARG A 68 12.75 -15.44 -17.75
C ARG A 68 12.24 -16.86 -17.48
N ILE A 69 10.97 -17.03 -17.13
CA ILE A 69 10.39 -18.34 -16.78
C ILE A 69 9.93 -19.09 -18.04
N LEU A 70 9.48 -18.37 -19.07
CA LEU A 70 9.00 -18.97 -20.32
C LEU A 70 10.14 -19.47 -21.22
N THR A 71 11.41 -19.26 -20.86
CA THR A 71 12.54 -19.87 -21.57
C THR A 71 12.54 -21.39 -21.34
N PRO A 72 12.57 -22.22 -22.40
CA PRO A 72 12.56 -23.68 -22.25
C PRO A 72 13.80 -24.19 -21.48
N PRO A 73 13.66 -25.18 -20.58
CA PRO A 73 12.42 -25.84 -20.16
C PRO A 73 11.60 -24.96 -19.20
N VAL A 74 10.29 -24.89 -19.43
CA VAL A 74 9.38 -24.08 -18.60
C VAL A 74 9.11 -24.77 -17.27
N ASP A 75 9.48 -24.13 -16.17
CA ASP A 75 9.09 -24.55 -14.82
C ASP A 75 7.69 -24.02 -14.49
N THR A 76 6.68 -24.89 -14.62
CA THR A 76 5.28 -24.54 -14.35
C THR A 76 5.04 -24.19 -12.88
N LEU A 77 5.76 -24.82 -11.94
CA LEU A 77 5.63 -24.53 -10.52
C LEU A 77 6.13 -23.12 -10.21
N GLN A 78 7.28 -22.76 -10.78
CA GLN A 78 7.83 -21.42 -10.65
C GLN A 78 6.87 -20.36 -11.22
N LEU A 79 6.26 -20.61 -12.39
CA LEU A 79 5.27 -19.72 -12.98
C LEU A 79 4.07 -19.47 -12.05
N ILE A 80 3.51 -20.53 -11.47
CA ILE A 80 2.36 -20.42 -10.55
C ILE A 80 2.73 -19.58 -9.32
N ILE A 81 3.88 -19.86 -8.70
CA ILE A 81 4.34 -19.16 -7.49
C ILE A 81 4.50 -17.65 -7.76
N HIS A 82 5.16 -17.28 -8.87
CA HIS A 82 5.40 -15.88 -9.19
C HIS A 82 4.11 -15.15 -9.57
N THR A 83 3.17 -15.82 -10.25
CA THR A 83 1.86 -15.26 -10.59
C THR A 83 1.03 -15.00 -9.33
N LEU A 84 1.03 -15.93 -8.37
CA LEU A 84 0.36 -15.77 -7.09
C LEU A 84 0.98 -14.63 -6.27
N LEU A 85 2.31 -14.55 -6.23
CA LEU A 85 3.02 -13.49 -5.53
C LEU A 85 2.71 -12.10 -6.12
N PHE A 86 2.73 -11.97 -7.44
CA PHE A 86 2.36 -10.74 -8.14
C PHE A 86 0.92 -10.32 -7.82
N SER A 87 -0.02 -11.27 -7.90
CA SER A 87 -1.43 -11.03 -7.59
C SER A 87 -1.60 -10.55 -6.15
N LEU A 88 -0.89 -11.18 -5.21
CA LEU A 88 -0.92 -10.83 -3.80
C LEU A 88 -0.34 -9.42 -3.52
N ALA A 89 0.71 -9.03 -4.26
CA ALA A 89 1.32 -7.70 -4.16
C ALA A 89 0.37 -6.59 -4.67
N VAL A 90 -0.26 -6.79 -5.84
CA VAL A 90 -1.20 -5.81 -6.44
C VAL A 90 -2.45 -5.63 -5.58
N LEU A 91 -3.02 -6.75 -5.09
CA LEU A 91 -4.15 -6.71 -4.17
C LEU A 91 -3.74 -5.99 -2.88
N GLY A 92 -2.60 -6.38 -2.29
CA GLY A 92 -2.08 -5.77 -1.08
C GLY A 92 -1.92 -4.26 -1.20
N SER A 93 -1.28 -3.76 -2.26
CA SER A 93 -1.06 -2.32 -2.45
C SER A 93 -2.35 -1.53 -2.64
N THR A 94 -3.34 -2.13 -3.31
CA THR A 94 -4.65 -1.50 -3.55
C THR A 94 -5.46 -1.44 -2.25
N TYR A 95 -5.53 -2.54 -1.50
CA TYR A 95 -6.21 -2.60 -0.21
C TYR A 95 -5.55 -1.72 0.85
N PHE A 96 -4.21 -1.64 0.87
CA PHE A 96 -3.49 -0.69 1.73
C PHE A 96 -4.00 0.74 1.53
N SER A 97 -4.10 1.17 0.26
CA SER A 97 -4.61 2.50 -0.10
C SER A 97 -6.05 2.69 0.35
N TYR A 98 -6.90 1.70 0.07
CA TYR A 98 -8.31 1.74 0.43
C TYR A 98 -8.50 1.88 1.95
N ILE A 99 -7.87 1.02 2.74
CA ILE A 99 -7.97 1.06 4.21
C ILE A 99 -7.43 2.38 4.76
N SER A 100 -6.32 2.90 4.23
CA SER A 100 -5.77 4.19 4.67
C SER A 100 -6.72 5.37 4.44
N ASN A 101 -7.57 5.29 3.42
CA ASN A 101 -8.56 6.32 3.11
C ASN A 101 -9.85 6.15 3.93
N VAL A 102 -10.30 4.90 4.15
CA VAL A 102 -11.50 4.56 4.91
C VAL A 102 -11.35 4.89 6.40
N ILE A 103 -10.15 4.72 6.97
CA ILE A 103 -9.91 5.06 8.37
C ILE A 103 -9.95 6.59 8.54
N GLU A 104 -10.93 7.07 9.32
CA GLU A 104 -11.11 8.48 9.65
C GLU A 104 -10.01 9.00 10.59
N ASN A 105 -9.55 8.15 11.52
CA ASN A 105 -8.49 8.47 12.46
C ASN A 105 -7.12 8.57 11.74
N LYS A 106 -6.81 9.77 11.23
CA LYS A 106 -5.57 10.04 10.48
C LYS A 106 -4.31 9.86 11.33
N GLU A 107 -4.38 10.05 12.65
CA GLU A 107 -3.26 9.79 13.54
C GLU A 107 -2.94 8.30 13.63
N LEU A 108 -3.96 7.44 13.75
CA LEU A 108 -3.79 5.99 13.74
C LEU A 108 -3.17 5.53 12.41
N VAL A 109 -3.67 6.03 11.28
CA VAL A 109 -3.12 5.72 9.96
C VAL A 109 -1.65 6.15 9.85
N ALA A 110 -1.31 7.36 10.30
CA ALA A 110 0.06 7.86 10.29
C ALA A 110 1.00 7.00 11.14
N ARG A 111 0.56 6.60 12.35
CA ARG A 111 1.31 5.70 13.23
C ARG A 111 1.52 4.32 12.61
N LEU A 112 0.49 3.74 12.01
CA LEU A 112 0.59 2.45 11.33
C LEU A 112 1.50 2.51 10.11
N ARG A 113 1.45 3.60 9.34
CA ARG A 113 2.28 3.81 8.15
C ARG A 113 3.77 4.02 8.48
N ASN A 114 4.06 4.65 9.61
CA ASN A 114 5.42 4.87 10.10
C ASN A 114 5.96 3.66 10.89
N SER A 115 5.12 2.68 11.22
CA SER A 115 5.53 1.45 11.89
C SER A 115 6.10 0.46 10.87
N PHE A 116 7.16 -0.26 11.26
CA PHE A 116 7.74 -1.29 10.42
C PHE A 116 6.75 -2.44 10.17
N PRO A 117 6.52 -2.90 8.93
CA PRO A 117 7.21 -2.53 7.68
C PRO A 117 6.66 -1.26 7.02
N TRP A 118 7.58 -0.41 6.51
CA TRP A 118 7.23 0.85 5.87
C TRP A 118 6.51 0.63 4.54
N THR A 119 5.25 1.02 4.51
CA THR A 119 4.32 0.78 3.39
C THR A 119 4.01 2.04 2.59
N THR A 120 4.70 3.15 2.86
CA THR A 120 4.55 4.40 2.09
C THR A 120 4.81 4.17 0.60
N ARG A 121 4.12 4.95 -0.25
CA ARG A 121 4.28 4.89 -1.70
C ARG A 121 5.75 5.02 -2.10
N ASP A 122 6.45 6.00 -1.54
CA ASP A 122 7.85 6.29 -1.86
C ASP A 122 8.79 5.12 -1.55
N VAL A 123 8.55 4.44 -0.42
CA VAL A 123 9.32 3.24 -0.05
C VAL A 123 8.99 2.09 -1.01
N ARG A 124 7.73 1.88 -1.39
CA ARG A 124 7.38 0.84 -2.38
C ARG A 124 8.06 1.09 -3.72
N LEU A 125 7.99 2.31 -4.25
CA LEU A 125 8.65 2.67 -5.50
C LEU A 125 10.17 2.52 -5.42
N THR A 126 10.77 2.94 -4.31
CA THR A 126 12.21 2.78 -4.05
C THR A 126 12.61 1.32 -3.99
N VAL A 127 11.86 0.47 -3.28
CA VAL A 127 12.13 -0.96 -3.19
C VAL A 127 11.97 -1.64 -4.55
N LEU A 128 10.94 -1.30 -5.33
CA LEU A 128 10.78 -1.83 -6.69
C LEU A 128 11.91 -1.38 -7.62
N ALA A 129 12.36 -0.13 -7.50
CA ALA A 129 13.48 0.38 -8.27
C ALA A 129 14.78 -0.35 -7.92
N ILE A 130 15.08 -0.55 -6.63
CA ILE A 130 16.27 -1.29 -6.17
C ILE A 130 16.19 -2.76 -6.58
N ALA A 131 15.05 -3.42 -6.37
CA ALA A 131 14.81 -4.81 -6.77
C ALA A 131 15.04 -5.00 -8.28
N THR A 132 14.54 -4.07 -9.08
CA THR A 132 14.74 -4.04 -10.54
C THR A 132 16.21 -3.81 -10.89
N ALA A 133 16.90 -2.90 -10.19
CA ALA A 133 18.30 -2.58 -10.44
C ALA A 133 19.26 -3.73 -10.11
N LEU A 134 18.97 -4.50 -9.06
CA LEU A 134 19.74 -5.69 -8.68
C LEU A 134 19.32 -6.94 -9.47
N GLY A 135 18.23 -6.87 -10.24
CA GLY A 135 17.68 -8.00 -10.99
C GLY A 135 16.95 -9.04 -10.14
N PHE A 136 16.69 -8.74 -8.86
CA PHE A 136 15.96 -9.54 -7.88
C PHE A 136 14.49 -9.10 -7.79
N TYR A 137 13.71 -9.35 -8.84
CA TYR A 137 12.31 -8.91 -8.92
C TYR A 137 11.43 -9.55 -7.85
N GLU A 138 11.74 -10.80 -7.48
CA GLU A 138 11.03 -11.60 -6.49
C GLU A 138 11.07 -10.92 -5.11
N ALA A 139 12.22 -10.37 -4.73
CA ALA A 139 12.41 -9.65 -3.47
C ALA A 139 11.53 -8.40 -3.39
N GLY A 140 11.38 -7.68 -4.51
CA GLY A 140 10.50 -6.52 -4.61
C GLY A 140 9.03 -6.88 -4.37
N PHE A 141 8.53 -7.91 -5.05
CA PHE A 141 7.15 -8.36 -4.87
C PHE A 141 6.89 -8.94 -3.47
N MET A 142 7.82 -9.73 -2.93
CA MET A 142 7.73 -10.24 -1.57
C MET A 142 7.62 -9.10 -0.56
N TYR A 143 8.49 -8.09 -0.65
CA TYR A 143 8.43 -6.93 0.24
C TYR A 143 7.06 -6.25 0.18
N ILE A 144 6.54 -5.93 -1.01
CA ILE A 144 5.24 -5.25 -1.14
C ILE A 144 4.11 -6.10 -0.60
N ALA A 145 4.08 -7.39 -0.93
CA ALA A 145 3.06 -8.30 -0.45
C ALA A 145 3.07 -8.34 1.09
N PHE A 146 4.20 -8.71 1.70
CA PHE A 146 4.29 -8.81 3.15
C PHE A 146 4.00 -7.47 3.85
N ALA A 147 4.58 -6.38 3.36
CA ALA A 147 4.41 -5.09 3.98
C ALA A 147 2.94 -4.63 3.95
N SER A 148 2.27 -4.81 2.82
CA SER A 148 0.86 -4.42 2.65
C SER A 148 -0.07 -5.28 3.51
N TRP A 149 0.11 -6.60 3.52
CA TRP A 149 -0.75 -7.51 4.29
C TRP A 149 -0.55 -7.35 5.80
N ILE A 150 0.68 -7.12 6.26
CA ILE A 150 0.94 -6.82 7.69
C ILE A 150 0.25 -5.53 8.10
N PHE A 151 0.30 -4.49 7.27
CA PHE A 151 -0.42 -3.23 7.55
C PHE A 151 -1.93 -3.47 7.63
N ILE A 152 -2.51 -4.18 6.65
CA ILE A 152 -3.95 -4.48 6.60
C ILE A 152 -4.39 -5.20 7.88
N VAL A 153 -3.67 -6.24 8.30
CA VAL A 153 -3.99 -6.99 9.53
C VAL A 153 -3.93 -6.10 10.76
N ARG A 154 -2.88 -5.27 10.89
CA ARG A 154 -2.75 -4.34 12.04
C ARG A 154 -3.83 -3.27 12.06
N ALA A 155 -4.20 -2.75 10.89
CA ALA A 155 -5.30 -1.81 10.75
C ALA A 155 -6.62 -2.43 11.20
N MET A 156 -6.92 -3.66 10.75
CA MET A 156 -8.12 -4.40 11.15
C MET A 156 -8.16 -4.67 12.66
N ILE A 157 -7.06 -5.09 13.27
CA ILE A 157 -6.98 -5.30 14.73
C ILE A 157 -7.22 -3.98 15.47
N SER A 158 -6.69 -2.87 14.97
CA SER A 158 -6.84 -1.55 15.60
C SER A 158 -8.29 -1.08 15.54
N LEU A 159 -8.95 -1.21 14.39
CA LEU A 159 -10.37 -0.90 14.20
C LEU A 159 -11.27 -1.76 15.10
N TRP A 160 -10.99 -3.07 15.19
CA TRP A 160 -11.74 -3.96 16.08
C TRP A 160 -11.62 -3.55 17.56
N ARG A 161 -10.43 -3.11 17.99
CA ARG A 161 -10.20 -2.60 19.35
C ARG A 161 -10.94 -1.30 19.63
N GLU A 162 -10.99 -0.38 18.66
CA GLU A 162 -11.75 0.88 18.80
C GLU A 162 -13.26 0.61 18.86
N GLY A 163 -13.80 -0.24 17.97
CA GLY A 163 -15.20 -0.65 18.00
C GLY A 163 -15.60 -1.34 19.30
N GLY A 164 -14.74 -2.21 19.84
CA GLY A 164 -14.96 -2.86 21.13
C GLY A 164 -15.02 -1.89 22.32
N LYS A 165 -14.21 -0.82 22.31
CA LYS A 165 -14.25 0.24 23.33
C LYS A 165 -15.53 1.07 23.21
N ALA A 166 -15.90 1.47 22.00
CA ALA A 166 -17.12 2.23 21.75
C ALA A 166 -18.37 1.43 22.19
N TRP A 167 -18.43 0.14 21.86
CA TRP A 167 -19.53 -0.73 22.28
C TRP A 167 -19.64 -0.86 23.80
N LYS A 168 -18.51 -1.03 24.49
CA LYS A 168 -18.49 -1.06 25.98
C LYS A 168 -18.96 0.26 26.57
N ALA A 169 -18.59 1.40 26.00
CA ALA A 169 -19.04 2.72 26.47
C ALA A 169 -20.55 2.90 26.31
N ILE A 170 -21.12 2.48 25.17
CA ILE A 170 -22.58 2.53 24.94
C ILE A 170 -23.33 1.64 25.93
N LEU A 171 -22.83 0.42 26.18
CA LEU A 171 -23.45 -0.49 27.16
C LEU A 171 -23.41 0.11 28.58
N LEU A 172 -22.29 0.69 28.99
CA LEU A 172 -22.16 1.35 30.28
C LEU A 172 -23.12 2.54 30.41
N ALA A 173 -23.22 3.38 29.38
CA ALA A 173 -24.15 4.50 29.34
C ALA A 173 -25.62 4.03 29.46
N LYS A 174 -26.02 3.01 28.67
CA LYS A 174 -27.36 2.42 28.77
C LYS A 174 -27.64 1.86 30.17
N THR A 175 -26.67 1.18 30.77
CA THR A 175 -26.82 0.62 32.12
C THR A 175 -26.97 1.72 33.17
N GLN A 176 -26.25 2.84 33.04
CA GLN A 176 -26.39 3.97 33.95
C GLN A 176 -27.74 4.68 33.82
N VAL A 177 -28.26 4.87 32.60
CA VAL A 177 -29.60 5.44 32.38
C VAL A 177 -30.67 4.56 33.02
N VAL A 178 -30.61 3.24 32.81
CA VAL A 178 -31.55 2.30 33.42
C VAL A 178 -31.45 2.31 34.94
N ARG A 179 -30.23 2.37 35.51
CA ARG A 179 -30.04 2.50 36.96
C ARG A 179 -30.59 3.81 37.51
N ALA A 180 -30.37 4.94 36.83
CA ALA A 180 -30.88 6.24 37.24
C ALA A 180 -32.42 6.27 37.28
N GLN A 181 -33.06 5.70 36.26
CA GLN A 181 -34.53 5.53 36.19
C GLN A 181 -35.06 4.61 37.30
N ALA A 182 -34.34 3.52 37.62
CA ALA A 182 -34.74 2.58 38.68
C ALA A 182 -34.58 3.15 40.10
N THR A 183 -33.64 4.08 40.33
CA THR A 183 -33.43 4.73 41.64
C THR A 183 -34.38 5.89 41.94
N GLY A 184 -35.32 6.24 41.04
CA GLY A 184 -36.41 7.17 41.34
C GLY A 184 -35.98 8.57 41.75
N LYS A 185 -34.78 9.05 41.34
CA LYS A 185 -34.43 10.46 41.49
C LYS A 185 -34.99 11.20 40.28
N ALA A 186 -36.13 11.85 40.48
CA ALA A 186 -36.62 12.89 39.60
C ALA A 186 -35.47 13.88 39.34
N ILE A 187 -35.25 14.16 38.06
CA ILE A 187 -34.37 15.22 37.62
C ILE A 187 -35.20 16.50 37.77
N ASP A 188 -35.03 17.18 38.90
CA ASP A 188 -35.32 18.62 39.03
C ASP A 188 -34.04 19.41 38.72
#